data_AF-A0A4U0H1P7-F1
#
_entry.id   AF-A0A4U0H1P7-F1
#
_cell.length_a   1.000
_cell.length_b   1.000
_cell.length_c   1.000
_cell.angle_alpha   90.00
_cell.angle_beta   90.00
_cell.angle_gamma   90.00
#
_symmetry.space_group_name_H-M   'P 1'
#
loop_
_entity.id
_entity.type
_entity.pdbx_description
1 polymer ?
#
loop_
_entity_poly.entity_id
_entity_poly.type
_entity_poly.pdbx_seq_one_letter_code
_entity_poly.pdbx_strand_id
1 'polypeptide(L)'
;MASRHRTSRLGPLLWLAAIFSAYLVLRPAGSDGTMAVLQSLLLWGLVLVLIGAGVRLLMRMFGPEPRIDGGADLSRHPSEPPLLRIAPADEVALTPVVRPPLNVWSIALLQQLEWKRFEALCGGFWSAKGYPVRVTGAGPDGGVNLVIEDRQNADRMFAVMQCKAATAHPVSIDAVRALWGVRNHFGATLAIFYSVSGFTEDALRFAEGKHLKLIDAGQLLEQLQQLEPRQCAALLKEATQDDYHTPSCPVCGIKMQRRAGRSGGPEIWGCRNERRCGARPIASGL
;
A
#
# COMPACT_ATOMS: atom_id res chain seq x y z
N MET A 1 20.43 35.43 6.05
CA MET A 1 21.53 34.66 6.67
C MET A 1 20.94 33.73 7.70
N ALA A 2 20.93 32.42 7.47
CA ALA A 2 20.77 31.39 8.49
C ALA A 2 21.32 30.07 7.92
N SER A 3 22.36 29.55 8.55
CA SER A 3 23.22 28.47 8.08
C SER A 3 22.58 27.09 8.22
N ARG A 4 22.70 26.27 7.17
CA ARG A 4 22.41 24.83 7.18
C ARG A 4 23.41 24.09 8.08
N HIS A 5 22.94 23.45 9.14
CA HIS A 5 23.71 22.39 9.81
C HIS A 5 23.55 21.07 9.04
N ARG A 6 24.65 20.63 8.43
CA ARG A 6 24.81 19.31 7.80
C ARG A 6 25.25 18.34 8.90
N THR A 7 24.35 17.48 9.38
CA THR A 7 24.71 16.39 10.29
C THR A 7 25.41 15.27 9.51
N SER A 8 26.62 14.94 9.93
CA SER A 8 27.49 13.95 9.30
C SER A 8 27.05 12.53 9.65
N ARG A 9 26.85 11.70 8.62
CA ARG A 9 26.56 10.25 8.73
C ARG A 9 27.80 9.42 9.14
N LEU A 10 28.57 9.90 10.11
CA LEU A 10 29.82 9.25 10.58
C LEU A 10 29.76 8.78 12.05
N GLY A 11 28.65 9.04 12.75
CA GLY A 11 28.46 8.70 14.16
C GLY A 11 28.74 7.24 14.55
N PRO A 12 28.17 6.22 13.89
CA PRO A 12 28.30 4.84 14.39
C PRO A 12 29.70 4.24 14.18
N LEU A 13 30.43 4.66 13.15
CA LEU A 13 31.80 4.17 12.88
C LEU A 13 32.81 4.76 13.86
N LEU A 14 32.62 6.02 14.28
CA LEU A 14 33.45 6.66 15.30
C LEU A 14 33.25 6.02 16.69
N TRP A 15 32.04 5.56 17.01
CA TRP A 15 31.77 4.84 18.26
C TRP A 15 32.42 3.45 18.29
N LEU A 16 32.37 2.70 17.19
CA LEU A 16 33.04 1.39 17.12
C LEU A 16 34.56 1.50 17.19
N ALA A 17 35.15 2.52 16.55
CA ALA A 17 36.58 2.80 16.65
C ALA A 17 37.00 3.20 18.07
N ALA A 18 36.18 3.99 18.79
CA ALA A 18 36.46 4.37 20.17
C ALA A 18 36.42 3.17 21.14
N ILE A 19 35.46 2.25 20.96
CA ILE A 19 35.37 1.02 21.76
C ILE A 19 36.57 0.10 21.49
N PHE A 20 36.97 -0.05 20.24
CA PHE A 20 38.13 -0.88 19.87
C PHE A 20 39.45 -0.30 20.41
N SER A 21 39.63 1.03 20.37
CA SER A 21 40.79 1.70 20.97
C SER A 21 40.82 1.58 22.49
N ALA A 22 39.67 1.72 23.18
CA ALA A 22 39.61 1.53 24.63
C ALA A 22 39.95 0.07 25.03
N TYR A 23 39.55 -0.89 24.20
CA TYR A 23 39.85 -2.31 24.41
C TYR A 23 41.35 -2.64 24.28
N LEU A 24 42.06 -1.96 23.37
CA LEU A 24 43.50 -2.12 23.21
C LEU A 24 44.30 -1.51 24.37
N VAL A 25 43.82 -0.41 24.95
CA VAL A 25 44.49 0.30 26.06
C VAL A 25 44.30 -0.43 27.40
N LEU A 26 43.18 -1.12 27.60
CA LEU A 26 42.89 -1.87 28.83
C LEU A 26 43.51 -3.28 28.87
N ARG A 27 44.38 -3.62 27.90
CA ARG A 27 45.04 -4.93 27.86
C ARG A 27 46.21 -4.93 28.86
N PRO A 28 46.14 -5.65 29.99
CA PRO A 28 47.24 -5.68 30.94
C PRO A 28 48.46 -6.36 30.30
N ALA A 29 49.60 -5.66 30.31
CA ALA A 29 50.86 -6.19 29.81
C ALA A 29 51.32 -7.33 30.73
N GLY A 30 51.23 -8.58 30.23
CA GLY A 30 51.79 -9.75 30.91
C GLY A 30 50.81 -10.87 31.28
N SER A 31 49.63 -10.98 30.66
CA SER A 31 48.77 -12.15 30.85
C SER A 31 49.00 -13.22 29.78
N ASP A 32 49.27 -14.45 30.23
CA ASP A 32 49.41 -15.63 29.38
C ASP A 32 48.20 -15.76 28.45
N GLY A 33 48.45 -16.06 27.17
CA GLY A 33 47.48 -15.91 26.07
C GLY A 33 46.15 -16.64 26.26
N THR A 34 46.07 -17.63 27.14
CA THR A 34 44.84 -18.35 27.49
C THR A 34 43.88 -17.51 28.33
N MET A 35 44.38 -16.70 29.26
CA MET A 35 43.55 -15.86 30.14
C MET A 35 42.95 -14.66 29.40
N ALA A 36 43.66 -14.12 28.40
CA ALA A 36 43.17 -13.03 27.57
C ALA A 36 41.97 -13.46 26.69
N VAL A 37 41.99 -14.69 26.18
CA VAL A 37 40.86 -15.25 25.41
C VAL A 37 39.66 -15.49 26.32
N LEU A 38 39.89 -16.02 27.52
CA LEU A 38 38.82 -16.25 28.50
C LEU A 38 38.13 -14.94 28.90
N GLN A 39 38.91 -13.89 29.18
CA GLN A 39 38.38 -12.57 29.53
C GLN A 39 37.60 -11.94 28.37
N SER A 40 38.06 -12.14 27.12
CA SER A 40 37.34 -11.69 25.92
C SER A 40 35.99 -12.39 25.78
N LEU A 41 35.95 -13.71 25.97
CA LEU A 41 34.72 -14.49 25.89
C LEU A 41 33.72 -14.10 26.99
N LEU A 42 34.20 -13.81 28.21
CA LEU A 42 33.34 -13.36 29.30
C LEU A 42 32.72 -11.98 29.03
N LEU A 43 33.49 -11.04 28.46
CA LEU A 43 32.98 -9.72 28.10
C LEU A 43 31.95 -9.79 26.97
N TRP A 44 32.21 -10.57 25.92
CA TRP A 44 31.24 -10.79 24.84
C TRP A 44 29.99 -11.54 25.34
N GLY A 45 30.15 -12.50 26.25
CA GLY A 45 29.04 -13.17 26.92
C GLY A 45 28.14 -12.20 27.70
N LEU A 46 28.73 -11.30 28.48
CA LEU A 46 27.99 -10.27 29.23
C LEU A 46 27.22 -9.33 28.29
N VAL A 47 27.85 -8.89 27.19
CA VAL A 47 27.18 -8.03 26.19
C VAL A 47 25.97 -8.74 25.57
N LEU A 48 26.09 -10.03 25.21
CA LEU A 48 24.98 -10.81 24.67
C LEU A 48 23.83 -10.99 25.69
N VAL A 49 24.15 -11.19 26.97
CA VAL A 49 23.14 -11.28 28.04
C VAL A 49 22.41 -9.95 28.21
N LEU A 50 23.11 -8.82 28.17
CA LEU A 50 22.50 -7.49 28.28
C LEU A 50 21.61 -7.17 27.08
N ILE A 51 22.03 -7.52 25.86
CA ILE A 51 21.20 -7.39 24.65
C ILE A 51 19.95 -8.27 24.77
N GLY A 52 20.10 -9.53 25.20
CA GLY A 52 18.98 -10.44 25.41
C GLY A 52 17.99 -9.93 26.46
N ALA A 53 18.47 -9.41 27.59
CA ALA A 53 17.65 -8.80 28.62
C ALA A 53 16.92 -7.54 28.11
N GLY A 54 17.60 -6.69 27.34
CA GLY A 54 17.01 -5.50 26.71
C GLY A 54 15.92 -5.84 25.71
N VAL A 55 16.13 -6.84 24.85
CA VAL A 55 15.12 -7.34 23.90
C VAL A 55 13.91 -7.94 24.63
N ARG A 56 14.14 -8.66 25.74
CA ARG A 56 13.06 -9.24 26.55
C ARG A 56 12.24 -8.17 27.30
N LEU A 57 12.89 -7.09 27.74
CA LEU A 57 12.23 -5.92 28.33
C LEU A 57 11.44 -5.14 27.27
N LEU A 58 12.00 -4.97 26.07
CA LEU A 58 11.32 -4.33 24.94
C LEU A 58 10.07 -5.11 24.52
N MET A 59 10.15 -6.44 24.46
CA MET A 59 9.00 -7.30 24.18
C MET A 59 7.93 -7.27 25.28
N ARG A 60 8.28 -6.90 26.52
CA ARG A 60 7.30 -6.68 27.61
C ARG A 60 6.65 -5.30 27.53
N MET A 61 7.37 -4.27 27.07
CA MET A 61 6.81 -2.92 26.90
C MET A 61 5.94 -2.77 25.65
N PHE A 62 6.24 -3.52 24.59
CA PHE A 62 5.49 -3.53 23.32
C PHE A 62 4.75 -4.86 23.09
N GLY A 63 4.40 -5.57 24.17
CA GLY A 63 3.53 -6.73 24.09
C GLY A 63 2.13 -6.33 23.62
N PRO A 64 1.43 -7.16 22.84
CA PRO A 64 0.09 -6.86 22.36
C PRO A 64 -0.86 -6.66 23.54
N GLU A 65 -1.68 -5.61 23.48
CA GLU A 65 -2.69 -5.29 24.50
C GLU A 65 -3.61 -6.49 24.76
N PRO A 66 -3.96 -6.75 26.04
CA PRO A 66 -4.93 -7.80 26.36
C PRO A 66 -6.31 -7.38 25.83
N ARG A 67 -6.90 -8.24 24.99
CA ARG A 67 -8.29 -8.15 24.58
C ARG A 67 -9.17 -8.30 25.83
N ILE A 68 -9.93 -7.26 26.15
CA ILE A 68 -10.95 -7.30 27.20
C ILE A 68 -12.15 -8.06 26.65
N ASP A 69 -12.28 -9.33 27.06
CA ASP A 69 -13.51 -10.10 26.91
C ASP A 69 -14.40 -9.81 28.13
N GLY A 70 -15.29 -8.84 27.98
CA GLY A 70 -16.25 -8.41 29.00
C GLY A 70 -17.67 -8.71 28.57
N GLY A 71 -18.06 -9.98 28.61
CA GLY A 71 -19.47 -10.36 28.66
C GLY A 71 -20.00 -10.19 30.09
N ALA A 72 -21.00 -9.33 30.26
CA ALA A 72 -21.89 -9.37 31.41
C ALA A 72 -23.29 -8.88 30.98
N ASP A 73 -24.21 -9.84 31.04
CA ASP A 73 -25.66 -9.74 30.94
C ASP A 73 -26.23 -8.71 31.93
N LEU A 74 -27.03 -7.77 31.41
CA LEU A 74 -28.03 -7.05 32.19
C LEU A 74 -29.28 -6.85 31.33
N SER A 75 -30.12 -7.89 31.35
CA SER A 75 -31.56 -7.82 31.20
C SER A 75 -32.16 -6.54 31.83
N ARG A 76 -32.64 -5.63 31.00
CA ARG A 76 -33.65 -4.61 31.36
C ARG A 76 -34.58 -4.41 30.18
N HIS A 77 -35.80 -4.93 30.33
CA HIS A 77 -36.94 -4.63 29.47
C HIS A 77 -37.31 -3.15 29.58
N PRO A 78 -37.31 -2.38 28.49
CA PRO A 78 -38.17 -1.20 28.37
C PRO A 78 -39.56 -1.67 27.93
N SER A 79 -40.57 -1.29 28.70
CA SER A 79 -41.99 -1.43 28.35
C SER A 79 -42.29 -0.85 26.96
N GLU A 80 -42.96 -1.65 26.13
CA GLU A 80 -43.42 -1.27 24.78
C GLU A 80 -44.28 -0.01 24.80
N PRO A 81 -43.99 1.01 23.97
CA PRO A 81 -44.95 2.05 23.63
C PRO A 81 -46.07 1.47 22.73
N PRO A 82 -47.27 2.08 22.72
CA PRO A 82 -48.45 1.50 22.08
C PRO A 82 -48.24 1.30 20.57
N LEU A 83 -48.52 0.09 20.11
CA LEU A 83 -48.47 -0.30 18.70
C LEU A 83 -49.44 0.56 17.88
N LEU A 84 -48.87 1.51 17.14
CA LEU A 84 -49.50 2.02 15.93
C LEU A 84 -49.68 0.83 14.98
N ARG A 85 -50.93 0.50 14.66
CA ARG A 85 -51.28 -0.48 13.62
C ARG A 85 -50.64 -0.03 12.31
N ILE A 86 -49.55 -0.68 11.94
CA ILE A 86 -49.01 -0.63 10.59
C ILE A 86 -49.99 -1.46 9.74
N ALA A 87 -50.56 -0.82 8.73
CA ALA A 87 -51.36 -1.47 7.70
C ALA A 87 -50.59 -2.66 7.09
N PRO A 88 -51.26 -3.71 6.60
CA PRO A 88 -50.58 -4.89 6.06
C PRO A 88 -49.55 -4.45 5.03
N ALA A 89 -48.36 -5.06 5.15
CA ALA A 89 -47.24 -4.84 4.26
C ALA A 89 -47.70 -5.13 2.83
N ASP A 90 -48.01 -4.07 2.09
CA ASP A 90 -47.91 -4.11 0.65
C ASP A 90 -46.48 -4.55 0.36
N GLU A 91 -46.41 -5.73 -0.25
CA GLU A 91 -45.25 -6.39 -0.79
C GLU A 91 -44.36 -5.32 -1.45
N VAL A 92 -43.34 -4.86 -0.72
CA VAL A 92 -42.30 -3.99 -1.28
C VAL A 92 -41.55 -4.89 -2.24
N ALA A 93 -42.06 -4.93 -3.47
CA ALA A 93 -41.40 -5.51 -4.61
C ALA A 93 -39.96 -5.04 -4.55
N LEU A 94 -39.03 -5.99 -4.45
CA LEU A 94 -37.61 -5.78 -4.62
C LEU A 94 -37.45 -5.11 -5.97
N THR A 95 -37.41 -3.78 -5.98
CA THR A 95 -37.09 -3.04 -7.19
C THR A 95 -35.69 -3.51 -7.55
N PRO A 96 -35.48 -4.10 -8.74
CA PRO A 96 -34.14 -4.43 -9.15
C PRO A 96 -33.35 -3.13 -9.09
N VAL A 97 -32.24 -3.12 -8.35
CA VAL A 97 -31.27 -2.03 -8.38
C VAL A 97 -30.92 -1.84 -9.85
N VAL A 98 -31.50 -0.81 -10.47
CA VAL A 98 -31.23 -0.45 -11.85
C VAL A 98 -29.78 -0.03 -11.84
N ARG A 99 -28.90 -0.94 -12.28
CA ARG A 99 -27.50 -0.59 -12.49
C ARG A 99 -27.52 0.55 -13.50
N PRO A 100 -26.97 1.72 -13.15
CA PRO A 100 -26.94 2.83 -14.10
C PRO A 100 -26.27 2.35 -15.38
N PRO A 101 -26.74 2.80 -16.55
CA PRO A 101 -26.16 2.37 -17.81
C PRO A 101 -24.65 2.62 -17.79
N LEU A 102 -23.89 1.63 -18.28
CA LEU A 102 -22.41 1.58 -18.23
C LEU A 102 -21.74 2.61 -19.17
N ASN A 103 -22.42 3.69 -19.52
CA ASN A 103 -22.03 4.66 -20.53
C ASN A 103 -21.57 6.01 -19.96
N VAL A 104 -21.44 6.14 -18.63
CA VAL A 104 -20.95 7.37 -17.99
C VAL A 104 -19.93 7.06 -16.91
N TRP A 105 -18.85 7.84 -16.86
CA TRP A 105 -17.90 7.80 -15.76
C TRP A 105 -18.55 8.20 -14.45
N SER A 106 -18.34 7.41 -13.40
CA SER A 106 -18.78 7.70 -12.05
C SER A 106 -17.78 7.15 -11.03
N ILE A 107 -17.78 7.69 -9.81
CA ILE A 107 -16.95 7.17 -8.71
C ILE A 107 -17.27 5.69 -8.46
N ALA A 108 -18.55 5.31 -8.48
CA ALA A 108 -18.98 3.93 -8.30
C ALA A 108 -18.40 2.99 -9.37
N LEU A 109 -18.34 3.43 -10.63
CA LEU A 109 -17.70 2.66 -11.69
C LEU A 109 -16.20 2.52 -11.47
N LEU A 110 -15.51 3.61 -11.12
CA LEU A 110 -14.06 3.58 -10.84
C LEU A 110 -13.73 2.60 -9.70
N GLN A 111 -14.58 2.52 -8.67
CA GLN A 111 -14.42 1.60 -7.54
C GLN A 111 -14.73 0.13 -7.89
N GLN A 112 -15.45 -0.13 -8.98
CA GLN A 112 -15.75 -1.47 -9.48
C GLN A 112 -14.65 -2.05 -10.38
N LEU A 113 -13.76 -1.20 -10.92
CA LEU A 113 -12.66 -1.65 -11.76
C LEU A 113 -11.68 -2.50 -10.95
N GLU A 114 -11.41 -3.69 -11.45
CA GLU A 114 -10.30 -4.51 -10.97
C GLU A 114 -8.95 -3.82 -11.21
N TRP A 115 -7.94 -4.19 -10.41
CA TRP A 115 -6.66 -3.47 -10.34
C TRP A 115 -5.99 -3.27 -11.72
N LYS A 116 -6.03 -4.27 -12.60
CA LYS A 116 -5.38 -4.18 -13.91
C LYS A 116 -6.14 -3.28 -14.87
N ARG A 117 -7.48 -3.25 -14.80
CA ARG A 117 -8.31 -2.31 -15.57
C ARG A 117 -8.10 -0.89 -15.08
N PHE A 118 -7.99 -0.70 -13.76
CA PHE A 118 -7.72 0.60 -13.17
C PHE A 118 -6.34 1.15 -13.58
N GLU A 119 -5.29 0.32 -13.52
CA GLU A 119 -3.96 0.67 -14.04
C GLU A 119 -3.97 1.05 -15.52
N ALA A 120 -4.66 0.24 -16.34
CA ALA A 120 -4.81 0.52 -17.78
C ALA A 120 -5.55 1.84 -18.04
N LEU A 121 -6.59 2.16 -17.27
CA LEU A 121 -7.32 3.42 -17.34
C LEU A 121 -6.40 4.62 -17.02
N CYS A 122 -5.65 4.55 -15.91
CA CYS A 122 -4.72 5.61 -15.54
C CYS A 122 -3.64 5.81 -16.61
N GLY A 123 -3.07 4.74 -17.17
CA GLY A 123 -2.12 4.83 -18.28
C GLY A 123 -2.77 5.41 -19.54
N GLY A 124 -3.96 4.94 -19.90
CA GLY A 124 -4.73 5.42 -21.04
C GLY A 124 -5.08 6.91 -20.96
N PHE A 125 -5.36 7.42 -19.75
CA PHE A 125 -5.56 8.85 -19.51
C PHE A 125 -4.31 9.67 -19.89
N TRP A 126 -3.11 9.25 -19.46
CA TRP A 126 -1.87 9.94 -19.79
C TRP A 126 -1.52 9.83 -21.28
N SER A 127 -1.76 8.67 -21.89
CA SER A 127 -1.64 8.48 -23.34
C SER A 127 -2.61 9.37 -24.12
N ALA A 128 -3.86 9.53 -23.67
CA ALA A 128 -4.84 10.44 -24.28
C ALA A 128 -4.40 11.91 -24.17
N LYS A 129 -3.68 12.27 -23.10
CA LYS A 129 -2.99 13.55 -22.97
C LYS A 129 -1.71 13.65 -23.82
N GLY A 130 -1.37 12.66 -24.62
CA GLY A 130 -0.21 12.70 -25.52
C GLY A 130 1.14 12.49 -24.84
N TYR A 131 1.18 11.87 -23.66
CA TYR A 131 2.42 11.40 -23.06
C TYR A 131 2.68 9.93 -23.42
N PRO A 132 3.89 9.54 -23.82
CA PRO A 132 4.23 8.13 -23.91
C PRO A 132 4.20 7.48 -22.52
N VAL A 133 3.55 6.31 -22.44
CA VAL A 133 3.39 5.56 -21.18
C VAL A 133 3.94 4.16 -21.36
N ARG A 134 4.81 3.76 -20.43
CA ARG A 134 5.37 2.41 -20.36
C ARG A 134 4.91 1.71 -19.10
N VAL A 135 4.34 0.51 -19.26
CA VAL A 135 4.00 -0.37 -18.13
C VAL A 135 5.29 -0.93 -17.54
N THR A 136 5.46 -0.80 -16.24
CA THR A 136 6.48 -1.56 -15.50
C THR A 136 5.86 -2.88 -15.10
N GLY A 137 6.51 -3.99 -15.48
CA GLY A 137 5.97 -5.32 -15.18
C GLY A 137 5.76 -5.54 -13.68
N ALA A 138 5.02 -6.60 -13.32
CA ALA A 138 4.94 -7.06 -11.94
C ALA A 138 6.32 -7.60 -11.50
N GLY A 139 7.19 -6.70 -11.07
CA GLY A 139 8.60 -6.96 -10.76
C GLY A 139 9.03 -6.35 -9.43
N PRO A 140 10.30 -6.51 -9.04
CA PRO A 140 10.89 -5.97 -7.82
C PRO A 140 10.94 -4.43 -7.76
N ASP A 141 10.35 -3.74 -8.75
CA ASP A 141 10.42 -2.31 -9.03
C ASP A 141 9.64 -1.43 -8.04
N GLY A 142 9.50 -1.89 -6.79
CA GLY A 142 9.11 -1.05 -5.65
C GLY A 142 7.68 -0.53 -5.67
N GLY A 143 6.80 -1.11 -6.49
CA GLY A 143 5.39 -0.73 -6.57
C GLY A 143 5.07 0.34 -7.61
N VAL A 144 5.99 0.67 -8.52
CA VAL A 144 5.63 1.48 -9.70
C VAL A 144 4.85 0.61 -10.70
N ASN A 145 3.72 1.11 -11.19
CA ASN A 145 2.91 0.46 -12.22
C ASN A 145 3.21 0.99 -13.62
N LEU A 146 3.47 2.29 -13.72
CA LEU A 146 3.62 2.99 -14.99
C LEU A 146 4.73 4.05 -14.90
N VAL A 147 5.47 4.20 -15.99
CA VAL A 147 6.43 5.29 -16.20
C VAL A 147 5.92 6.14 -17.35
N ILE A 148 5.90 7.46 -17.13
CA ILE A 148 5.43 8.46 -18.08
C ILE A 148 6.66 9.21 -18.59
N GLU A 149 6.90 9.12 -19.89
CA GLU A 149 8.04 9.77 -20.55
C GLU A 149 7.72 11.24 -20.86
N ASP A 150 8.75 12.07 -20.99
CA ASP A 150 8.59 13.44 -21.46
C ASP A 150 8.13 13.45 -22.92
N ARG A 151 7.21 14.35 -23.27
CA ARG A 151 6.61 14.42 -24.62
C ARG A 151 7.63 14.77 -25.70
N GLN A 152 8.66 15.53 -25.34
CA GLN A 152 9.64 16.09 -26.28
C GLN A 152 10.97 15.34 -26.21
N ASN A 153 11.22 14.57 -25.16
CA ASN A 153 12.48 13.86 -24.97
C ASN A 153 12.27 12.48 -24.34
N ALA A 154 12.39 11.42 -25.15
CA ALA A 154 12.21 10.03 -24.71
C ALA A 154 13.25 9.57 -23.66
N ASP A 155 14.41 10.24 -23.57
CA ASP A 155 15.43 9.90 -22.56
C ASP A 155 15.10 10.48 -21.17
N ARG A 156 14.06 11.31 -21.06
CA ARG A 156 13.63 11.90 -19.79
C ARG A 156 12.32 11.31 -19.34
N MET A 157 12.29 10.88 -18.07
CA MET A 157 11.06 10.42 -17.44
C MET A 157 10.36 11.61 -16.80
N PHE A 158 9.15 11.92 -17.25
CA PHE A 158 8.33 12.96 -16.66
C PHE A 158 7.86 12.54 -15.26
N ALA A 159 7.26 11.36 -15.16
CA ALA A 159 6.69 10.86 -13.90
C ALA A 159 6.80 9.34 -13.74
N VAL A 160 6.84 8.89 -12.49
CA VAL A 160 6.47 7.50 -12.11
C VAL A 160 5.10 7.49 -11.49
N MET A 161 4.38 6.39 -11.68
CA MET A 161 3.01 6.29 -11.23
C MET A 161 2.71 4.94 -10.58
N GLN A 162 1.99 5.00 -9.46
CA GLN A 162 1.38 3.85 -8.79
C GLN A 162 -0.14 4.03 -8.78
N CYS A 163 -0.86 2.94 -8.96
CA CYS A 163 -2.30 2.87 -8.98
C CYS A 163 -2.75 1.83 -7.95
N LYS A 164 -3.79 2.16 -7.19
CA LYS A 164 -4.44 1.22 -6.27
C LYS A 164 -5.94 1.27 -6.49
N ALA A 165 -6.49 0.16 -6.98
CA ALA A 165 -7.93 -0.04 -7.07
C ALA A 165 -8.57 -0.18 -5.68
N ALA A 166 -9.89 -0.39 -5.64
CA ALA A 166 -10.65 -0.38 -4.40
C ALA A 166 -10.12 -1.37 -3.35
N THR A 167 -9.86 -0.85 -2.16
CA THR A 167 -9.51 -1.60 -0.95
C THR A 167 -10.34 -1.14 0.24
N ALA A 168 -10.42 -1.98 1.28
CA ALA A 168 -11.17 -1.68 2.51
C ALA A 168 -10.64 -0.44 3.27
N HIS A 169 -9.37 -0.09 3.07
CA HIS A 169 -8.74 1.04 3.75
C HIS A 169 -8.10 2.02 2.76
N PRO A 170 -8.03 3.32 3.12
CA PRO A 170 -7.27 4.32 2.37
C PRO A 170 -5.78 3.98 2.29
N VAL A 171 -5.08 4.59 1.34
CA VAL A 171 -3.64 4.41 1.17
C VAL A 171 -2.87 5.00 2.36
N SER A 172 -2.03 4.19 2.97
CA SER A 172 -1.16 4.59 4.08
C SER A 172 0.02 5.44 3.61
N ILE A 173 0.58 6.22 4.55
CA ILE A 173 1.79 7.01 4.31
C ILE A 173 2.99 6.16 3.85
N ASP A 174 3.12 4.92 4.29
CA ASP A 174 4.25 4.06 3.94
C ASP A 174 4.25 3.68 2.46
N ALA A 175 3.08 3.39 1.89
CA ALA A 175 2.95 3.15 0.46
C ALA A 175 3.33 4.40 -0.35
N VAL A 176 2.88 5.57 0.09
CA VAL A 176 3.21 6.85 -0.55
C VAL A 176 4.71 7.17 -0.45
N ARG A 177 5.34 6.90 0.70
CA ARG A 177 6.79 7.06 0.90
C ARG A 177 7.59 6.11 0.01
N ALA A 178 7.13 4.87 -0.16
CA ALA A 178 7.78 3.90 -1.03
C ALA A 178 7.83 4.41 -2.48
N LEU A 179 6.68 4.83 -3.04
CA LEU A 179 6.64 5.43 -4.38
C LEU A 179 7.56 6.66 -4.48
N TRP A 180 7.50 7.55 -3.50
CA TRP A 180 8.31 8.76 -3.49
C TRP A 180 9.82 8.46 -3.48
N GLY A 181 10.23 7.44 -2.73
CA GLY A 181 11.63 6.99 -2.66
C GLY A 181 12.12 6.39 -3.98
N VAL A 182 11.26 5.67 -4.69
CA VAL A 182 11.58 5.00 -5.97
C VAL A 182 11.64 5.98 -7.14
N ARG A 183 10.96 7.14 -7.08
CA ARG A 183 10.96 8.16 -8.15
C ARG A 183 12.33 8.46 -8.76
N ASN A 184 13.35 8.63 -7.92
CA ASN A 184 14.71 8.96 -8.36
C ASN A 184 15.39 7.80 -9.11
N HIS A 185 15.06 6.55 -8.81
CA HIS A 185 15.60 5.37 -9.50
C HIS A 185 15.23 5.41 -10.99
N PHE A 186 14.02 5.87 -11.30
CA PHE A 186 13.55 6.06 -12.67
C PHE A 186 13.99 7.40 -13.30
N GLY A 187 14.75 8.24 -12.60
CA GLY A 187 15.09 9.58 -13.07
C GLY A 187 13.89 10.52 -13.25
N ALA A 188 12.74 10.19 -12.66
CA ALA A 188 11.51 10.94 -12.85
C ALA A 188 11.46 12.23 -12.02
N THR A 189 10.83 13.26 -12.58
CA THR A 189 10.66 14.56 -11.87
C THR A 189 9.46 14.56 -10.93
N LEU A 190 8.43 13.78 -11.27
CA LEU A 190 7.14 13.71 -10.58
C LEU A 190 6.84 12.27 -10.14
N ALA A 191 6.18 12.13 -9.00
CA ALA A 191 5.56 10.88 -8.58
C ALA A 191 4.04 11.07 -8.50
N ILE A 192 3.27 10.10 -8.97
CA ILE A 192 1.81 10.16 -9.00
C ILE A 192 1.23 8.89 -8.39
N PHE A 193 0.35 9.04 -7.41
CA PHE A 193 -0.37 7.92 -6.80
C PHE A 193 -1.86 8.10 -7.08
N TYR A 194 -2.46 7.18 -7.83
CA TYR A 194 -3.92 7.10 -8.00
C TYR A 194 -4.52 6.08 -7.02
N SER A 195 -5.60 6.46 -6.33
CA SER A 195 -6.34 5.56 -5.43
C SER A 195 -7.84 5.85 -5.41
N VAL A 196 -8.67 4.86 -5.73
CA VAL A 196 -10.14 5.03 -5.64
C VAL A 196 -10.70 4.88 -4.21
N SER A 197 -9.87 4.41 -3.27
CA SER A 197 -10.18 4.36 -1.83
C SER A 197 -9.63 5.56 -1.06
N GLY A 198 -9.04 6.55 -1.75
CA GLY A 198 -8.45 7.73 -1.15
C GLY A 198 -7.15 7.46 -0.39
N PHE A 199 -6.75 8.42 0.43
CA PHE A 199 -5.49 8.47 1.15
C PHE A 199 -5.72 8.81 2.62
N THR A 200 -4.85 8.32 3.49
CA THR A 200 -4.80 8.74 4.89
C THR A 200 -4.36 10.20 5.01
N GLU A 201 -4.78 10.89 6.07
CA GLU A 201 -4.40 12.28 6.35
C GLU A 201 -2.88 12.47 6.41
N ASP A 202 -2.17 11.52 7.03
CA ASP A 202 -0.70 11.55 7.08
C ASP A 202 -0.06 11.40 5.70
N ALA A 203 -0.67 10.64 4.79
CA ALA A 203 -0.21 10.53 3.41
C ALA A 203 -0.40 11.85 2.65
N LEU A 204 -1.55 12.52 2.82
CA LEU A 204 -1.84 13.83 2.24
C LEU A 204 -0.82 14.87 2.73
N ARG A 205 -0.64 14.98 4.06
CA ARG A 205 0.36 15.87 4.67
C ARG A 205 1.78 15.56 4.20
N PHE A 206 2.11 14.28 4.02
CA PHE A 206 3.41 13.89 3.48
C PHE A 206 3.62 14.38 2.05
N ALA A 207 2.59 14.47 1.22
CA ALA A 207 2.72 14.94 -0.17
C ALA A 207 2.92 16.46 -0.29
N GLU A 208 2.56 17.23 0.73
CA GLU A 208 2.68 18.69 0.74
C GLU A 208 4.11 19.17 0.43
N GLY A 209 4.18 20.18 -0.44
CA GLY A 209 5.43 20.80 -0.88
C GLY A 209 6.33 19.91 -1.75
N LYS A 210 5.90 18.70 -2.12
CA LYS A 210 6.69 17.76 -2.94
C LYS A 210 6.14 17.71 -4.37
N HIS A 211 7.00 17.26 -5.30
CA HIS A 211 6.58 16.85 -6.65
C HIS A 211 5.91 15.47 -6.61
N LEU A 212 4.96 15.30 -5.70
CA LEU A 212 4.20 14.09 -5.43
C LEU A 212 2.71 14.43 -5.48
N LYS A 213 1.96 13.77 -6.35
CA LYS A 213 0.52 13.98 -6.50
C LYS A 213 -0.22 12.75 -6.02
N LEU A 214 -1.14 12.94 -5.10
CA LEU A 214 -2.08 11.92 -4.66
C LEU A 214 -3.42 12.27 -5.27
N ILE A 215 -3.99 11.35 -6.05
CA ILE A 215 -5.18 11.58 -6.87
C ILE A 215 -6.23 10.55 -6.48
N ASP A 216 -7.33 11.03 -5.90
CA ASP A 216 -8.44 10.17 -5.49
C ASP A 216 -9.46 9.91 -6.63
N ALA A 217 -10.54 9.16 -6.34
CA ALA A 217 -11.58 8.85 -7.32
C ALA A 217 -12.29 10.10 -7.87
N GLY A 218 -12.52 11.11 -7.02
CA GLY A 218 -13.20 12.34 -7.43
C GLY A 218 -12.31 13.15 -8.38
N GLN A 219 -11.06 13.34 -8.00
CA GLN A 219 -10.07 14.05 -8.81
C GLN A 219 -9.78 13.34 -10.13
N LEU A 220 -9.73 11.99 -10.14
CA LEU A 220 -9.61 11.23 -11.39
C LEU A 220 -10.85 11.38 -12.27
N LEU A 221 -12.06 11.36 -11.70
CA LEU A 221 -13.29 11.57 -12.45
C LEU A 221 -13.30 12.95 -13.13
N GLU A 222 -12.96 14.00 -12.39
CA GLU A 222 -12.82 15.36 -12.94
C GLU A 222 -11.79 15.40 -14.09
N GLN A 223 -10.64 14.75 -13.92
CA GLN A 223 -9.62 14.65 -14.97
C GLN A 223 -10.14 13.95 -16.23
N LEU A 224 -10.88 12.85 -16.09
CA LEU A 224 -11.46 12.12 -17.22
C LEU A 224 -12.53 12.95 -17.95
N GLN A 225 -13.32 13.74 -17.22
CA GLN A 225 -14.34 14.62 -17.80
C GLN A 225 -13.75 15.81 -18.57
N GLN A 226 -12.48 16.15 -18.33
CA GLN A 226 -11.75 17.20 -19.06
C GLN A 226 -11.10 16.70 -20.37
N LEU A 227 -11.13 15.40 -20.65
CA LEU A 227 -10.65 14.88 -21.93
C LEU A 227 -11.62 15.20 -23.07
N GLU A 228 -11.11 15.16 -24.30
CA GLU A 228 -11.96 15.24 -25.49
C GLU A 228 -13.04 14.14 -25.44
N PRO A 229 -14.31 14.43 -25.79
CA PRO A 229 -15.42 13.48 -25.62
C PRO A 229 -15.16 12.11 -26.25
N ARG A 230 -14.48 12.08 -27.41
CA ARG A 230 -14.09 10.84 -28.10
C ARG A 230 -13.09 10.02 -27.31
N GLN A 231 -12.08 10.66 -26.71
CA GLN A 231 -11.06 9.98 -25.89
C GLN A 231 -11.68 9.47 -24.59
N CYS A 232 -12.50 10.30 -23.95
CA CYS A 232 -13.23 9.95 -22.73
C CYS A 232 -14.11 8.71 -22.93
N ALA A 233 -14.87 8.66 -24.03
CA ALA A 233 -15.71 7.52 -24.40
C ALA A 233 -14.90 6.26 -24.76
N ALA A 234 -13.77 6.43 -25.45
CA ALA A 234 -12.88 5.30 -25.79
C ALA A 234 -12.29 4.64 -24.53
N LEU A 235 -11.82 5.44 -23.57
CA LEU A 235 -11.32 4.92 -22.29
C LEU A 235 -12.42 4.21 -21.51
N LEU A 236 -13.66 4.72 -21.54
CA LEU A 236 -14.78 4.09 -20.85
C LEU A 236 -15.08 2.71 -21.43
N LYS A 237 -15.13 2.63 -22.76
CA LYS A 237 -15.33 1.36 -23.47
C LYS A 237 -14.25 0.34 -23.12
N GLU A 238 -12.98 0.75 -23.13
CA GLU A 238 -11.85 -0.14 -22.81
C GLU A 238 -11.87 -0.60 -21.34
N ALA A 239 -12.14 0.32 -20.40
CA ALA A 239 -12.17 0.01 -18.98
C ALA A 239 -13.30 -0.96 -18.60
N THR A 240 -14.42 -0.89 -19.33
CA THR A 240 -15.62 -1.71 -19.09
C THR A 240 -15.73 -2.93 -20.01
N GLN A 241 -14.69 -3.24 -20.77
CA GLN A 241 -14.71 -4.38 -21.67
C GLN A 241 -14.63 -5.71 -20.90
N ASP A 242 -15.47 -6.67 -21.31
CA ASP A 242 -15.52 -8.03 -20.78
C ASP A 242 -15.77 -8.06 -19.26
N ASP A 243 -15.05 -8.91 -18.53
CA ASP A 243 -15.08 -8.95 -17.07
C ASP A 243 -14.11 -7.92 -16.49
N TYR A 244 -14.65 -6.79 -16.03
CA TYR A 244 -13.87 -5.70 -15.42
C TYR A 244 -13.93 -5.68 -13.88
N HIS A 245 -14.65 -6.60 -13.25
CA HIS A 245 -14.80 -6.68 -11.79
C HIS A 245 -13.92 -7.76 -11.17
N THR A 246 -13.77 -8.90 -11.85
CA THR A 246 -12.97 -10.01 -11.31
C THR A 246 -11.49 -9.65 -11.37
N PRO A 247 -10.75 -9.75 -10.25
CA PRO A 247 -9.32 -9.49 -10.22
C PRO A 247 -8.55 -10.37 -11.21
N SER A 248 -7.61 -9.76 -11.93
CA SER A 248 -6.63 -10.47 -12.73
C SER A 248 -5.50 -11.01 -11.84
N CYS A 249 -4.91 -12.16 -12.18
CA CYS A 249 -3.74 -12.65 -11.46
C CYS A 249 -2.54 -11.71 -11.69
N PRO A 250 -1.82 -11.25 -10.64
CA PRO A 250 -0.70 -10.32 -10.81
C PRO A 250 0.51 -10.94 -11.53
N VAL A 251 0.59 -12.27 -11.61
CA VAL A 251 1.70 -12.97 -12.28
C VAL A 251 1.36 -13.32 -13.73
N CYS A 252 0.23 -14.00 -13.96
CA CYS A 252 -0.11 -14.51 -15.30
C CYS A 252 -1.28 -13.81 -15.98
N GLY A 253 -1.89 -12.80 -15.35
CA GLY A 253 -2.96 -11.98 -15.94
C GLY A 253 -4.33 -12.64 -16.11
N ILE A 254 -4.47 -13.95 -15.86
CA ILE A 254 -5.74 -14.68 -15.97
C ILE A 254 -6.68 -14.27 -14.83
N LYS A 255 -7.99 -14.17 -15.11
CA LYS A 255 -9.02 -13.92 -14.10
C LYS A 255 -8.99 -14.94 -12.97
N MET A 256 -9.00 -14.44 -11.74
CA MET A 256 -8.95 -15.24 -10.52
C MET A 256 -10.33 -15.85 -10.22
N GLN A 257 -10.37 -16.80 -9.29
CA GLN A 257 -11.62 -17.40 -8.80
C GLN A 257 -11.72 -17.26 -7.28
N ARG A 258 -12.92 -16.95 -6.77
CA ARG A 258 -13.17 -16.94 -5.32
C ARG A 258 -13.07 -18.37 -4.79
N ARG A 259 -12.46 -18.52 -3.63
CA ARG A 259 -12.35 -19.76 -2.87
C ARG A 259 -12.56 -19.45 -1.39
N ALA A 260 -13.11 -20.40 -0.65
CA ALA A 260 -13.17 -20.29 0.80
C ALA A 260 -11.75 -20.17 1.37
N GLY A 261 -11.60 -19.38 2.43
CA GLY A 261 -10.35 -19.32 3.19
C GLY A 261 -10.06 -20.63 3.88
N ARG A 262 -8.79 -20.83 4.27
CA ARG A 262 -8.41 -22.00 5.09
C ARG A 262 -9.05 -21.90 6.47
N SER A 263 -9.51 -23.04 7.00
CA SER A 263 -10.07 -23.16 8.35
C SER A 263 -11.23 -22.19 8.64
N GLY A 264 -12.13 -21.98 7.67
CA GLY A 264 -13.26 -21.04 7.82
C GLY A 264 -12.86 -19.56 7.76
N GLY A 265 -11.63 -19.26 7.34
CA GLY A 265 -11.17 -17.90 7.10
C GLY A 265 -11.91 -17.20 5.94
N PRO A 266 -11.69 -15.89 5.77
CA PRO A 266 -12.37 -15.08 4.75
C PRO A 266 -12.12 -15.62 3.35
N GLU A 267 -13.07 -15.35 2.44
CA GLU A 267 -12.91 -15.70 1.03
C GLU A 267 -11.67 -15.03 0.42
N ILE A 268 -11.04 -15.76 -0.49
CA ILE A 268 -9.82 -15.34 -1.17
C ILE A 268 -9.99 -15.48 -2.68
N TRP A 269 -9.32 -14.61 -3.42
CA TRP A 269 -9.11 -14.80 -4.86
C TRP A 269 -7.86 -15.66 -5.07
N GLY A 270 -8.03 -16.80 -5.75
CA GLY A 270 -6.95 -17.69 -6.15
C GLY A 270 -6.77 -17.73 -7.66
N CYS A 271 -5.54 -17.87 -8.13
CA CYS A 271 -5.28 -18.04 -9.56
C CYS A 271 -5.65 -19.46 -10.03
N ARG A 272 -6.38 -19.58 -11.14
CA ARG A 272 -6.68 -20.90 -11.73
C ARG A 272 -5.42 -21.65 -12.20
N ASN A 273 -4.38 -20.89 -12.56
CA ASN A 273 -3.11 -21.41 -13.05
C ASN A 273 -2.00 -21.35 -11.97
N GLU A 274 -2.35 -21.30 -10.68
CA GLU A 274 -1.40 -21.11 -9.57
C GLU A 274 -0.24 -22.12 -9.56
N ARG A 275 -0.48 -23.37 -10.01
CA ARG A 275 0.56 -24.41 -10.09
C ARG A 275 1.68 -24.07 -11.06
N ARG A 276 1.39 -23.28 -12.12
CA ARG A 276 2.38 -22.87 -13.12
C ARG A 276 2.97 -21.50 -12.82
N CYS A 277 2.13 -20.56 -12.36
CA CYS A 277 2.58 -19.18 -12.14
C CYS A 277 3.03 -18.86 -10.72
N GLY A 278 2.78 -19.75 -9.74
CA GLY A 278 3.19 -19.54 -8.35
C GLY A 278 2.51 -18.38 -7.64
N ALA A 279 1.41 -17.84 -8.20
CA ALA A 279 0.72 -16.69 -7.65
C ALA A 279 0.13 -17.00 -6.26
N ARG A 280 0.37 -16.11 -5.30
CA ARG A 280 -0.24 -16.19 -3.98
C ARG A 280 -1.70 -15.70 -4.05
N PRO A 281 -2.61 -16.25 -3.23
CA PRO A 281 -3.96 -15.73 -3.12
C PRO A 281 -3.98 -14.30 -2.58
N ILE A 282 -4.99 -13.53 -2.98
CA ILE A 282 -5.26 -12.19 -2.45
C ILE A 282 -6.61 -12.19 -1.70
N ALA A 283 -6.76 -11.35 -0.68
CA ALA A 283 -8.02 -11.23 0.05
C ALA A 283 -9.14 -10.78 -0.90
N SER A 284 -10.37 -11.31 -0.72
CA SER A 284 -11.47 -10.95 -1.62
C SER A 284 -12.08 -9.57 -1.38
N GLY A 285 -11.64 -8.86 -0.34
CA GLY A 285 -12.29 -7.66 0.15
C GLY A 285 -13.56 -8.01 0.93
N LEU A 286 -13.46 -7.89 2.26
CA LEU A 286 -14.51 -7.49 3.18
C LEU A 286 -13.87 -6.39 4.05
#